data_AF-A0A355AQV0-F1
#
_entry.id   AF-A0A355AQV0-F1
#
_cell.length_a   1.000
_cell.length_b   1.000
_cell.length_c   1.000
_cell.angle_alpha   90.00
_cell.angle_beta   90.00
_cell.angle_gamma   90.00
#
_symmetry.space_group_name_H-M   'P 1'
#
loop_
_entity.id
_entity.type
_entity.pdbx_description
1 polymer ?
#
loop_
_entity_poly.entity_id
_entity_poly.type
_entity_poly.pdbx_seq_one_letter_code
_entity_poly.pdbx_strand_id
1 'polypeptide(L)' 'GYTRDRKPVHSRDVHAPGPMTALLKDAFMPNLVQTLENNPALIHGGPFANIAHGCNSVVATKTALKLADYV' A
#
# COMPACT_ATOMS: atom_id res chain seq x y z
N GLY A 1 -14.36 -9.37 12.49
CA GLY A 1 -14.64 -10.27 13.64
C GLY A 1 -15.99 -10.93 13.46
N TYR A 2 -16.53 -11.60 14.47
CA TYR A 2 -17.88 -12.17 14.43
C TYR A 2 -18.67 -11.80 15.70
N THR A 3 -19.99 -11.63 15.58
CA THR A 3 -20.90 -11.47 16.73
C THR A 3 -21.09 -12.80 17.48
N ARG A 4 -21.79 -12.78 18.63
CA ARG A 4 -22.18 -14.02 19.35
C ARG A 4 -23.01 -14.96 18.48
N ASP A 5 -23.86 -14.40 17.61
CA ASP A 5 -24.66 -15.13 16.62
C ASP A 5 -23.86 -15.51 15.36
N ARG A 6 -22.53 -15.41 15.39
CA ARG A 6 -21.59 -15.72 14.30
C ARG A 6 -21.80 -14.92 13.01
N LYS A 7 -22.39 -13.72 13.10
CA LYS A 7 -22.48 -12.81 11.95
C LYS A 7 -21.14 -12.07 11.78
N PRO A 8 -20.60 -11.93 10.57
CA PRO A 8 -19.37 -11.19 10.34
C PRO A 8 -19.56 -9.71 10.70
N VAL A 9 -18.52 -9.11 11.29
CA VAL A 9 -18.42 -7.68 11.57
C VAL A 9 -17.25 -7.11 10.77
N HIS A 10 -17.57 -6.14 9.92
CA HIS A 10 -16.67 -5.43 9.02
C HIS A 10 -16.23 -4.09 9.62
N SER A 11 -15.15 -3.51 9.09
CA SER A 11 -14.66 -2.19 9.52
C SER A 11 -15.70 -1.06 9.36
N ARG A 12 -16.56 -1.16 8.33
CA ARG A 12 -17.66 -0.19 8.11
C ARG A 12 -18.69 -0.18 9.23
N ASP A 13 -18.89 -1.31 9.91
CA ASP A 13 -19.90 -1.44 10.98
C ASP A 13 -19.46 -0.71 12.26
N VAL A 14 -18.18 -0.33 12.33
CA VAL A 14 -17.58 0.46 13.43
C VAL A 14 -17.06 1.82 12.94
N HIS A 15 -17.51 2.28 11.77
CA HIS A 15 -17.16 3.59 11.19
C HIS A 15 -15.65 3.87 11.04
N ALA A 16 -14.83 2.82 10.94
CA ALA A 16 -13.37 2.94 10.86
C ALA A 16 -12.78 3.36 9.48
N PRO A 17 -13.42 3.12 8.30
CA PRO A 17 -12.75 3.35 7.02
C PRO A 17 -12.21 4.78 6.82
N GLY A 18 -13.02 5.81 7.09
CA GLY A 18 -12.60 7.21 6.94
C GLY A 18 -11.39 7.56 7.81
N PRO A 19 -11.44 7.34 9.14
CA PRO A 19 -10.30 7.57 10.03
C PRO A 19 -9.04 6.78 9.63
N MET A 20 -9.16 5.51 9.23
CA MET A 20 -8.00 4.73 8.78
C MET A 20 -7.40 5.32 7.49
N THR A 21 -8.23 5.73 6.53
CA THR A 21 -7.76 6.40 5.31
C THR A 21 -7.05 7.71 5.63
N ALA A 22 -7.57 8.51 6.58
CA ALA A 22 -6.93 9.77 6.98
C ALA A 22 -5.54 9.55 7.56
N LEU A 23 -5.35 8.52 8.40
CA LEU A 23 -4.03 8.14 8.94
C LEU A 23 -3.06 7.67 7.85
N LEU A 24 -3.56 7.03 6.79
CA LEU A 24 -2.74 6.51 5.70
C LEU A 24 -2.51 7.53 4.57
N LYS A 25 -3.09 8.73 4.64
CA LYS A 25 -3.08 9.72 3.56
C LYS A 25 -1.66 9.97 3.03
N ASP A 26 -0.74 10.34 3.91
CA ASP A 26 0.62 10.69 3.51
C ASP A 26 1.47 9.42 3.29
N ALA A 27 1.22 8.37 4.07
CA ALA A 27 1.89 7.07 3.95
C ALA A 27 1.58 6.35 2.63
N PHE A 28 0.52 6.74 1.91
CA PHE A 28 0.15 6.16 0.62
C PHE A 28 0.98 6.68 -0.56
N MET A 29 1.74 7.76 -0.35
CA MET A 29 2.62 8.35 -1.35
C MET A 29 3.92 7.52 -1.50
N PRO A 30 4.33 7.13 -2.72
CA PRO A 30 5.58 6.42 -2.92
C PRO A 30 6.81 7.25 -2.48
N ASN A 31 7.78 6.60 -1.84
CA ASN A 31 9.02 7.25 -1.41
C ASN A 31 10.08 7.19 -2.51
N LEU A 32 10.58 8.35 -2.95
CA LEU A 32 11.68 8.45 -3.89
C LEU A 32 13.02 8.43 -3.15
N VAL A 33 13.90 7.53 -3.58
CA VAL A 33 15.30 7.43 -3.16
C VAL A 33 16.19 7.23 -4.38
N GLN A 34 17.48 6.97 -4.17
CA GLN A 34 18.43 6.72 -5.27
C GLN A 34 19.35 5.53 -4.97
N THR A 35 19.86 4.91 -6.04
CA THR A 35 20.94 3.90 -5.99
C THR A 35 22.32 4.56 -5.80
N LEU A 36 23.38 3.77 -5.66
CA LEU A 36 24.77 4.28 -5.53
C LEU A 36 25.24 5.06 -6.77
N GLU A 37 24.66 4.79 -7.93
CA GLU A 37 24.96 5.46 -9.20
C GLU A 37 23.97 6.61 -9.49
N ASN A 38 23.21 7.04 -8.47
CA ASN A 38 22.22 8.11 -8.53
C ASN A 38 21.01 7.83 -9.45
N ASN A 39 20.77 6.57 -9.85
CA ASN A 39 19.54 6.20 -10.55
C ASN A 39 18.33 6.26 -9.58
N PRO A 40 17.17 6.79 -10.00
CA PRO A 40 15.99 6.92 -9.15
C PRO A 40 15.38 5.56 -8.80
N ALA A 41 14.89 5.41 -7.57
CA ALA A 41 14.19 4.21 -7.11
C ALA A 41 12.98 4.55 -6.23
N LEU A 42 11.88 3.81 -6.40
CA LEU A 42 10.70 3.93 -5.54
C LEU A 42 10.64 2.77 -4.54
N ILE A 43 10.60 3.08 -3.24
CA ILE A 43 10.43 2.08 -2.17
C ILE A 43 9.08 2.30 -1.49
N HIS A 44 8.15 1.37 -1.67
CA HIS A 44 6.79 1.52 -1.13
C HIS A 44 6.02 0.21 -1.03
N GLY A 45 5.38 -0.04 0.12
CA GLY A 45 4.72 -1.31 0.43
C GLY A 45 5.70 -2.40 0.86
N GLY A 46 5.16 -3.58 1.19
CA GLY A 46 5.94 -4.72 1.65
C GLY A 46 5.07 -5.80 2.32
N PRO A 47 4.05 -6.34 1.62
CA PRO A 47 3.29 -7.46 2.15
C PRO A 47 4.13 -8.75 2.15
N PHE A 48 3.73 -9.72 2.95
CA PHE A 48 4.29 -11.07 2.86
C PHE A 48 4.06 -11.70 1.48
N ALA A 49 4.93 -12.65 1.11
CA ALA A 49 4.84 -13.37 -0.16
C ALA A 49 4.23 -14.79 -0.04
N ASN A 50 3.91 -15.24 1.18
CA ASN A 50 3.32 -16.56 1.44
C ASN A 50 1.79 -16.51 1.64
N ILE A 51 1.30 -15.54 2.40
CA ILE A 51 -0.13 -15.32 2.69
C ILE A 51 -0.69 -14.06 1.99
N ALA A 52 0.15 -13.39 1.21
CA ALA A 52 -0.18 -12.26 0.35
C ALA A 52 0.73 -12.32 -0.90
N HIS A 53 0.70 -11.29 -1.75
CA HIS A 53 1.27 -11.34 -3.09
C HIS A 53 2.75 -10.92 -3.19
N GLY A 54 3.38 -10.47 -2.10
CA GLY A 54 4.84 -10.23 -2.06
C GLY A 54 5.38 -9.12 -2.98
N CYS A 55 4.54 -8.20 -3.45
CA CYS A 55 4.98 -7.10 -4.33
C CYS A 55 4.98 -5.75 -3.61
N ASN A 56 5.76 -4.81 -4.13
CA ASN A 56 5.62 -3.39 -3.79
C ASN A 56 4.24 -2.86 -4.21
N SER A 57 3.88 -1.65 -3.76
CA SER A 57 2.56 -1.10 -4.05
C SER A 57 2.31 -0.87 -5.55
N VAL A 58 1.06 -1.07 -5.98
CA VAL A 58 0.61 -0.72 -7.35
C VAL A 58 0.81 0.76 -7.67
N VAL A 59 0.65 1.65 -6.68
CA VAL A 59 0.83 3.10 -6.88
C VAL A 59 2.27 3.40 -7.29
N ALA A 60 3.27 2.82 -6.62
CA ALA A 60 4.67 2.99 -6.99
C ALA A 60 4.96 2.48 -8.40
N THR A 61 4.53 1.25 -8.74
CA THR A 61 4.76 0.68 -10.07
C THR A 61 4.09 1.51 -11.17
N LYS A 62 2.84 1.96 -10.96
CA LYS A 62 2.13 2.80 -11.94
C LYS A 62 2.77 4.18 -12.09
N THR A 63 3.22 4.78 -11.00
CA THR A 63 3.96 6.05 -11.06
C THR A 63 5.26 5.89 -11.85
N ALA A 64 6.04 4.84 -11.60
CA ALA A 64 7.27 4.56 -12.35
C ALA A 64 7.00 4.37 -13.85
N LEU A 65 5.97 3.59 -14.22
CA LEU A 65 5.60 3.34 -15.62
C LEU A 65 5.16 4.61 -16.39
N LYS A 66 4.89 5.71 -15.69
CA LYS A 66 4.58 7.01 -16.28
C LYS A 66 5.77 7.95 -16.32
N LEU A 67 6.83 7.66 -15.59
CA LEU A 67 7.99 8.54 -15.43
C LEU A 67 9.26 7.99 -16.08
N ALA A 68 9.32 6.70 -16.40
CA ALA A 68 10.49 6.04 -16.98
C ALA A 68 10.11 5.20 -18.19
N ASP A 69 11.06 5.06 -19.12
CA ASP A 69 10.91 4.21 -20.31
C ASP A 69 10.93 2.72 -19.95
N TYR A 70 11.64 2.36 -18.89
CA TYR A 70 11.76 1.00 -18.36
C TYR A 70 11.61 1.00 -16.84
N VAL A 71 10.91 -0.01 -16.34
CA VAL A 71 10.58 -0.22 -14.92
C VAL A 71 10.72 -1.69 -14.60
#